data_AF-A0A1J9Q2C3-F1
#
_entry.id   AF-A0A1J9Q2C3-F1
#
_cell.length_a   1.000
_cell.length_b   1.000
_cell.length_c   1.000
_cell.angle_alpha   90.00
_cell.angle_beta   90.00
_cell.angle_gamma   90.00
#
_symmetry.space_group_name_H-M   'P 1'
#
loop_
_entity.id
_entity.type
_entity.pdbx_description
1 polymer ?
#
loop_
_entity_poly.entity_id
_entity_poly.type
_entity_poly.pdbx_seq_one_letter_code
_entity_poly.pdbx_strand_id
1 'polypeptide(L)'
;MRLNRVCSSAKVFSPPRPWAARPQFLHPWNVAVPAAQRCYAQSAPPVGPQSINQDVPEEEDDKRKSPKDEEEPSLRTTLFKMMESAATMFASIAVLGAAGYSYHRYYKYLVLAKMDNAFNPGDPALEVAGVAPSMGTDGSDTGHWIEREEQNKVDQIVNGTIRGHYYLLIGEKGTGKTSMLLDAMRKIDGDGVAFFEAHADLEIFRIRLGKALDFEFHEDYIGSLFSIRGPRDTTALLDIERALNKLEKVALARRHKGGKPLILIVNSTHLVRDDDDGRDLLEMIQQRAEQWAASSLVTMIFNSDDYWVYERLKRYGTRMEIIPLPDLPKDRAIIALRQYRQKYFNETLDDSILEKVYDKVGGRLTFLNRVAKSKDMMETCATICQAEKTWFLNKCWILGEEMDDDVMDEQKYSSAAMVLAKELVDREKDMECTYDPEKGHILPEMPLHEARQVMTRADFIQSYDHDNIFTIDSRGMVRADSVPMQIAFREICSEPGFAEHLEKTLDRINDIESLGRTRELTVKDFWNNGSFKAVIRDTKGREAGTVEIGVVKPKDEDDDD
;
A
#
# COMPACT_ATOMS: atom_id res chain seq x y z
N MET A 1 -72.99 -55.44 -21.80
CA MET A 1 -72.52 -55.86 -23.13
C MET A 1 -71.31 -55.02 -23.52
N ARG A 2 -70.17 -55.68 -23.75
CA ARG A 2 -68.96 -55.30 -24.53
C ARG A 2 -68.40 -53.86 -24.50
N LEU A 3 -67.22 -53.76 -23.86
CA LEU A 3 -65.94 -53.17 -24.30
C LEU A 3 -65.94 -52.04 -25.36
N ASN A 4 -65.29 -50.92 -25.01
CA ASN A 4 -64.07 -50.50 -25.72
C ASN A 4 -63.20 -49.53 -24.91
N ARG A 5 -61.89 -49.82 -24.90
CA ARG A 5 -60.79 -48.97 -24.42
C ARG A 5 -60.50 -47.87 -25.45
N VAL A 6 -60.22 -46.65 -24.99
CA VAL A 6 -59.22 -45.76 -25.61
C VAL A 6 -58.49 -45.01 -24.50
N CYS A 7 -57.17 -45.18 -24.47
CA CYS A 7 -56.23 -44.45 -23.62
C CYS A 7 -56.15 -42.97 -24.04
N SER A 8 -56.26 -42.02 -23.11
CA SER A 8 -55.75 -40.66 -23.32
C SER A 8 -54.41 -40.50 -22.61
N SER A 9 -53.34 -40.43 -23.39
CA SER A 9 -52.01 -40.07 -22.92
C SER A 9 -51.98 -38.56 -22.64
N ALA A 10 -51.59 -38.19 -21.42
CA ALA A 10 -51.41 -36.81 -21.00
C ALA A 10 -50.21 -36.20 -21.73
N LYS A 11 -50.45 -35.18 -22.56
CA LYS A 11 -49.40 -34.28 -23.07
C LYS A 11 -49.24 -33.12 -22.08
N VAL A 12 -48.15 -33.17 -21.33
CA VAL A 12 -47.63 -32.06 -20.53
C VAL A 12 -47.23 -30.93 -21.48
N PHE A 13 -47.96 -29.83 -21.45
CA PHE A 13 -47.57 -28.57 -22.08
C PHE A 13 -46.46 -27.95 -21.25
N SER A 14 -45.23 -27.95 -21.78
CA SER A 14 -44.12 -27.18 -21.22
C SER A 14 -44.15 -25.76 -21.79
N PRO A 15 -44.20 -24.70 -20.98
CA PRO A 15 -44.01 -23.34 -21.46
C PRO A 15 -42.52 -23.08 -21.79
N PRO A 16 -42.22 -22.15 -22.72
CA PRO A 16 -40.87 -21.90 -23.18
C PRO A 16 -40.05 -21.22 -22.08
N ARG A 17 -38.82 -21.70 -21.89
CA ARG A 17 -37.84 -21.12 -20.95
C ARG A 17 -37.58 -19.65 -21.31
N PRO A 18 -37.72 -18.70 -20.37
CA PRO A 18 -37.10 -17.40 -20.53
C PRO A 18 -35.59 -17.56 -20.37
N TRP A 19 -34.87 -16.85 -21.24
CA TRP A 19 -33.42 -16.88 -21.30
C TRP A 19 -32.81 -16.50 -19.94
N ALA A 20 -31.85 -17.31 -19.47
CA ALA A 20 -31.02 -16.94 -18.34
C ALA A 20 -29.88 -16.09 -18.89
N ALA A 21 -29.99 -14.76 -18.76
CA ALA A 21 -28.86 -13.86 -18.90
C ALA A 21 -27.91 -14.13 -17.73
N ARG A 22 -26.85 -14.89 -17.99
CA ARG A 22 -25.71 -15.01 -17.08
C ARG A 22 -24.99 -13.66 -17.01
N PRO A 23 -24.59 -13.17 -15.83
CA PRO A 23 -23.70 -12.02 -15.76
C PRO A 23 -22.36 -12.41 -16.39
N GLN A 24 -22.05 -11.76 -17.52
CA GLN A 24 -20.72 -11.81 -18.14
C GLN A 24 -19.75 -11.04 -17.24
N PHE A 25 -18.91 -11.78 -16.54
CA PHE A 25 -17.66 -11.25 -16.00
C PHE A 25 -16.81 -10.79 -17.19
N LEU A 26 -16.54 -9.48 -17.27
CA LEU A 26 -15.58 -8.90 -18.19
C LEU A 26 -14.17 -9.33 -17.73
N HIS A 27 -13.64 -10.38 -18.36
CA HIS A 27 -12.20 -10.63 -18.37
C HIS A 27 -11.51 -9.64 -19.31
N PRO A 28 -10.35 -9.06 -18.93
CA PRO A 28 -9.59 -8.19 -19.80
C PRO A 28 -9.04 -8.97 -20.99
N TRP A 29 -9.07 -8.33 -22.16
CA TRP A 29 -8.58 -8.87 -23.42
C TRP A 29 -7.08 -9.17 -23.35
N ASN A 30 -6.73 -10.44 -23.52
CA ASN A 30 -5.37 -10.88 -23.83
C ASN A 30 -5.03 -10.54 -25.28
N VAL A 31 -4.06 -9.65 -25.47
CA VAL A 31 -3.35 -9.53 -26.75
C VAL A 31 -2.42 -10.74 -26.87
N ALA A 32 -2.65 -11.57 -27.88
CA ALA A 32 -1.82 -12.74 -28.18
C ALA A 32 -0.44 -12.30 -28.68
N VAL A 33 0.59 -12.53 -27.88
CA VAL A 33 2.00 -12.51 -28.27
C VAL A 33 2.40 -13.95 -28.63
N PRO A 34 3.08 -14.22 -29.75
CA PRO A 34 3.45 -15.58 -30.12
C PRO A 34 4.50 -16.14 -29.15
N ALA A 35 4.17 -17.25 -28.51
CA ALA A 35 5.05 -18.01 -27.63
C ALA A 35 6.07 -18.81 -28.48
N ALA A 36 7.32 -18.38 -28.46
CA ALA A 36 8.45 -19.22 -28.86
C ALA A 36 8.90 -20.05 -27.64
N GLN A 37 8.60 -21.35 -27.64
CA GLN A 37 9.18 -22.32 -26.72
C GLN A 37 10.71 -22.33 -26.87
N ARG A 38 11.43 -22.05 -25.79
CA ARG A 38 12.84 -22.42 -25.65
C ARG A 38 13.01 -23.30 -24.42
N CYS A 39 13.34 -24.55 -24.67
CA CYS A 39 13.74 -25.53 -23.68
C CYS A 39 15.01 -25.07 -22.95
N TYR A 40 14.99 -25.19 -21.62
CA TYR A 40 16.20 -25.20 -20.81
C TYR A 40 16.99 -26.48 -21.13
N ALA A 41 18.20 -26.31 -21.68
CA ALA A 41 19.22 -27.36 -21.73
C ALA A 41 20.37 -26.97 -20.81
N GLN A 42 20.85 -27.96 -20.06
CA GLN A 42 21.87 -27.86 -19.04
C GLN A 42 23.22 -27.34 -19.57
N SER A 43 23.92 -26.70 -18.64
CA SER A 43 25.30 -26.20 -18.68
C SER A 43 26.34 -27.09 -19.38
N ALA A 44 27.12 -26.48 -20.29
CA ALA A 44 28.42 -26.93 -20.74
C ALA A 44 29.38 -25.71 -20.85
N PRO A 45 30.70 -25.87 -20.63
CA PRO A 45 31.65 -24.75 -20.48
C PRO A 45 32.00 -24.11 -21.85
N PRO A 46 32.43 -22.83 -21.89
CA PRO A 46 32.68 -22.16 -23.16
C PRO A 46 34.00 -22.62 -23.80
N VAL A 47 33.89 -23.02 -25.07
CA VAL A 47 34.98 -23.28 -26.02
C VAL A 47 35.48 -21.94 -26.58
N GLY A 48 36.81 -21.80 -26.72
CA GLY A 48 37.47 -20.59 -27.23
C GLY A 48 37.17 -20.27 -28.70
N PRO A 49 37.50 -19.06 -29.18
CA PRO A 49 37.05 -18.58 -30.48
C PRO A 49 37.78 -19.24 -31.65
N GLN A 50 36.98 -19.71 -32.63
CA GLN A 50 37.42 -20.15 -33.95
C GLN A 50 37.70 -18.96 -34.87
N SER A 51 38.75 -19.10 -35.68
CA SER A 51 39.23 -18.16 -36.70
C SER A 51 38.27 -18.03 -37.89
N ILE A 52 37.92 -16.79 -38.24
CA ILE A 52 37.24 -16.43 -39.49
C ILE A 52 38.30 -16.25 -40.58
N ASN A 53 38.20 -17.06 -41.64
CA ASN A 53 38.88 -16.88 -42.91
C ASN A 53 38.23 -15.71 -43.68
N GLN A 54 39.05 -14.81 -44.22
CA GLN A 54 38.64 -13.86 -45.25
C GLN A 54 39.71 -13.80 -46.36
N ASP A 55 39.31 -14.37 -47.49
CA ASP A 55 39.48 -13.94 -48.88
C ASP A 55 40.81 -13.31 -49.35
N VAL A 56 41.40 -14.02 -50.30
CA VAL A 56 42.57 -13.67 -51.12
C VAL A 56 42.14 -12.80 -52.30
N PRO A 57 42.85 -11.71 -52.66
CA PRO A 57 42.79 -11.13 -54.00
C PRO A 57 43.91 -11.69 -54.90
N GLU A 58 43.55 -11.92 -56.16
CA GLU A 58 44.40 -12.37 -57.27
C GLU A 58 45.51 -11.35 -57.62
N GLU A 59 46.71 -11.85 -57.89
CA GLU A 59 47.84 -11.07 -58.42
C GLU A 59 47.95 -11.25 -59.95
N GLU A 60 47.91 -10.13 -60.68
CA GLU A 60 48.66 -9.95 -61.93
C GLU A 60 49.66 -8.81 -61.67
N ASP A 61 50.97 -9.06 -61.80
CA ASP A 61 51.74 -8.54 -62.93
C ASP A 61 53.23 -8.95 -62.86
N ASP A 62 53.79 -9.14 -64.04
CA ASP A 62 55.12 -9.68 -64.32
C ASP A 62 56.16 -8.54 -64.40
N LYS A 63 57.30 -8.65 -63.69
CA LYS A 63 58.66 -8.37 -64.23
C LYS A 63 59.81 -8.46 -63.22
N ARG A 64 60.78 -9.28 -63.62
CA ARG A 64 62.14 -9.46 -63.11
C ARG A 64 62.92 -8.17 -62.78
N LYS A 65 63.65 -8.18 -61.65
CA LYS A 65 65.10 -7.87 -61.58
C LYS A 65 65.76 -8.37 -60.28
N SER A 66 66.85 -9.09 -60.51
CA SER A 66 68.01 -9.60 -59.75
C SER A 66 68.26 -9.27 -58.26
N PRO A 67 69.02 -10.15 -57.56
CA PRO A 67 69.10 -10.23 -56.10
C PRO A 67 70.25 -9.40 -55.54
N LYS A 68 70.11 -8.88 -54.31
CA LYS A 68 71.23 -8.69 -53.37
C LYS A 68 70.81 -8.20 -51.98
N ASP A 69 71.53 -8.76 -51.01
CA ASP A 69 71.89 -8.27 -49.68
C ASP A 69 70.92 -8.54 -48.52
N GLU A 70 71.32 -9.56 -47.75
CA GLU A 70 70.99 -9.79 -46.34
C GLU A 70 71.34 -8.52 -45.53
N GLU A 71 70.34 -7.79 -45.05
CA GLU A 71 70.51 -6.79 -43.99
C GLU A 71 69.93 -7.35 -42.68
N GLU A 72 70.80 -7.56 -41.69
CA GLU A 72 70.41 -7.80 -40.31
C GLU A 72 69.46 -6.68 -39.83
N PRO A 73 68.39 -6.98 -39.08
CA PRO A 73 67.42 -5.97 -38.67
C PRO A 73 68.11 -4.97 -37.74
N SER A 74 68.39 -3.76 -38.25
CA SER A 74 69.04 -2.73 -37.44
C SER A 74 68.18 -2.45 -36.20
N LEU A 75 68.81 -2.44 -35.02
CA LEU A 75 68.12 -2.14 -33.75
C LEU A 75 67.35 -0.82 -33.80
N ARG A 76 67.78 0.14 -34.64
CA ARG A 76 67.12 1.44 -34.84
C ARG A 76 65.80 1.33 -35.59
N THR A 77 65.72 0.51 -36.65
CA THR A 77 64.47 0.30 -37.40
C THR A 77 63.46 -0.50 -36.58
N THR A 78 63.91 -1.46 -35.78
CA THR A 78 63.06 -2.18 -34.81
C THR A 78 62.57 -1.24 -33.70
N LEU A 79 63.44 -0.39 -33.13
CA LEU A 79 63.05 0.64 -32.15
C LEU A 79 62.04 1.63 -32.71
N PHE A 80 62.20 2.06 -33.96
CA PHE A 80 61.28 3.00 -34.60
C PHE A 80 59.90 2.37 -34.82
N LYS A 81 59.83 1.11 -35.27
CA LYS A 81 58.57 0.35 -35.38
C LYS A 81 57.91 0.10 -34.03
N MET A 82 58.72 -0.14 -32.98
CA MET A 82 58.22 -0.25 -31.60
C MET A 82 57.68 1.09 -31.10
N MET A 83 58.33 2.22 -31.41
CA MET A 83 57.83 3.57 -31.08
C MET A 83 56.55 3.92 -31.85
N GLU A 84 56.45 3.55 -33.13
CA GLU A 84 55.25 3.75 -33.93
C GLU A 84 54.07 2.93 -33.41
N SER A 85 54.33 1.67 -33.04
CA SER A 85 53.33 0.79 -32.42
C SER A 85 52.92 1.30 -31.03
N ALA A 86 53.87 1.78 -30.23
CA ALA A 86 53.59 2.39 -28.92
C ALA A 86 52.79 3.70 -29.06
N ALA A 87 53.10 4.54 -30.04
CA ALA A 87 52.36 5.76 -30.34
C ALA A 87 50.94 5.45 -30.81
N THR A 88 50.76 4.41 -31.64
CA THR A 88 49.44 3.97 -32.12
C THR A 88 48.59 3.41 -30.97
N MET A 89 49.18 2.59 -30.10
CA MET A 89 48.51 2.12 -28.87
C MET A 89 48.14 3.28 -27.95
N PHE A 90 49.05 4.23 -27.74
CA PHE A 90 48.79 5.41 -26.92
C PHE A 90 47.66 6.27 -27.51
N ALA A 91 47.68 6.54 -28.82
CA ALA A 91 46.62 7.26 -29.51
C ALA A 91 45.26 6.56 -29.35
N SER A 92 45.23 5.23 -29.48
CA SER A 92 44.02 4.42 -29.33
C SER A 92 43.48 4.49 -27.89
N ILE A 93 44.34 4.38 -26.89
CA ILE A 93 43.98 4.52 -25.47
C ILE A 93 43.51 5.95 -25.17
N ALA A 94 44.17 6.97 -25.73
CA ALA A 94 43.79 8.37 -25.53
C ALA A 94 42.41 8.68 -26.13
N VAL A 95 42.12 8.19 -27.33
CA VAL A 95 40.80 8.33 -27.97
C VAL A 95 39.74 7.60 -27.15
N LEU A 96 40.00 6.37 -26.71
CA LEU A 96 39.07 5.61 -25.86
C LEU A 96 38.82 6.32 -24.52
N GLY A 97 39.86 6.84 -23.88
CA GLY A 97 39.76 7.60 -22.64
C GLY A 97 38.97 8.90 -22.80
N ALA A 98 39.21 9.64 -23.88
CA ALA A 98 38.47 10.87 -24.20
C ALA A 98 37.00 10.58 -24.50
N ALA A 99 36.70 9.53 -25.27
CA ALA A 99 35.33 9.10 -25.57
C ALA A 99 34.59 8.67 -24.29
N GLY A 100 35.23 7.85 -23.45
CA GLY A 100 34.67 7.40 -22.17
C GLY A 100 34.39 8.55 -21.21
N TYR A 101 35.33 9.49 -21.07
CA TYR A 101 35.14 10.69 -20.23
C TYR A 101 34.03 11.60 -20.77
N SER A 102 33.99 11.81 -22.09
CA SER A 102 32.96 12.64 -22.73
C SER A 102 31.57 12.03 -22.56
N TYR A 103 31.42 10.73 -22.78
CA TYR A 103 30.17 10.00 -22.53
C TYR A 103 29.77 10.09 -21.06
N HIS A 104 30.70 9.88 -20.13
CA HIS A 104 30.40 9.93 -18.70
C HIS A 104 29.92 11.33 -18.25
N ARG A 105 30.54 12.39 -18.77
CA ARG A 105 30.11 13.78 -18.51
C ARG A 105 28.75 14.07 -19.14
N TYR A 106 28.54 13.64 -20.38
CA TYR A 106 27.26 13.76 -21.08
C TYR A 106 26.13 13.03 -20.33
N TYR A 107 26.36 11.78 -19.92
CA TYR A 107 25.40 10.98 -19.18
C TYR A 107 25.02 11.63 -17.84
N LYS A 108 26.00 12.15 -17.09
CA LYS A 108 25.72 12.90 -15.84
C LYS A 108 24.85 14.13 -16.07
N TYR A 109 25.03 14.83 -17.19
CA TYR A 109 24.18 15.95 -17.59
C TYR A 109 22.78 15.47 -17.99
N LEU A 110 22.71 14.44 -18.83
CA LEU A 110 21.45 13.85 -19.32
C LEU A 110 20.55 13.40 -18.17
N VAL A 111 21.10 12.73 -17.16
CA VAL A 111 20.36 12.29 -15.97
C VAL A 111 19.70 13.46 -15.23
N LEU A 112 20.43 14.57 -15.05
CA LEU A 112 19.86 15.76 -14.40
C LEU A 112 18.83 16.46 -15.28
N ALA A 113 19.02 16.46 -16.61
CA ALA A 113 18.08 17.04 -17.55
C ALA A 113 16.78 16.23 -17.66
N LYS A 114 16.86 14.89 -17.69
CA LYS A 114 15.71 13.97 -17.62
C LYS A 114 14.88 14.26 -16.35
N MET A 115 15.55 14.28 -15.20
CA MET A 115 14.90 14.56 -13.93
C MET A 115 14.33 15.98 -13.85
N ASP A 116 14.97 16.99 -14.47
CA ASP A 116 14.41 18.34 -14.59
C ASP A 116 13.14 18.34 -15.47
N ASN A 117 13.11 17.53 -16.54
CA ASN A 117 11.94 17.42 -17.41
C ASN A 117 10.74 16.74 -16.75
N ALA A 118 10.97 15.86 -15.77
CA ALA A 118 9.91 15.20 -15.01
C ALA A 118 8.98 16.19 -14.25
N PHE A 119 9.45 17.43 -14.04
CA PHE A 119 8.69 18.50 -13.36
C PHE A 119 8.22 19.60 -14.32
N ASN A 120 8.21 19.34 -15.63
CA ASN A 120 7.62 20.24 -16.61
C ASN A 120 6.11 19.95 -16.75
N PRO A 121 5.32 20.90 -17.27
CA PRO A 121 3.89 20.71 -17.46
C PRO A 121 3.55 19.48 -18.33
N GLY A 122 2.38 18.88 -18.09
CA GLY A 122 1.92 17.69 -18.83
C GLY A 122 2.29 16.36 -18.17
N ASP A 123 2.13 16.26 -16.85
CA ASP A 123 2.39 15.02 -16.09
C ASP A 123 1.50 13.86 -16.61
N PRO A 124 2.07 12.71 -17.02
CA PRO A 124 1.33 11.52 -17.43
C PRO A 124 0.32 11.03 -16.38
N ALA A 125 0.54 11.28 -15.09
CA ALA A 125 -0.39 10.94 -14.03
C ALA A 125 -1.74 11.65 -14.18
N LEU A 126 -1.75 12.89 -14.70
CA LEU A 126 -2.98 13.63 -15.00
C LEU A 126 -3.72 13.02 -16.21
N GLU A 127 -2.99 12.55 -17.22
CA GLU A 127 -3.57 11.85 -18.38
C GLU A 127 -4.20 10.52 -17.97
N VAL A 128 -3.48 9.71 -17.18
CA VAL A 128 -3.97 8.41 -16.68
C VAL A 128 -5.16 8.58 -15.75
N ALA A 129 -5.18 9.62 -14.92
CA ALA A 129 -6.32 9.93 -14.07
C ALA A 129 -7.55 10.43 -14.86
N GLY A 130 -7.40 10.74 -16.16
CA GLY A 130 -8.45 11.37 -16.98
C GLY A 130 -8.72 12.83 -16.58
N VAL A 131 -7.75 13.47 -15.93
CA VAL A 131 -7.82 14.82 -15.34
C VAL A 131 -6.97 15.83 -16.17
N ALA A 132 -6.40 15.41 -17.30
CA ALA A 132 -5.54 16.25 -18.15
C ALA A 132 -6.21 17.58 -18.52
N PRO A 133 -5.47 18.70 -18.48
CA PRO A 133 -5.98 19.99 -18.93
C PRO A 133 -6.21 19.93 -20.44
N SER A 134 -7.43 20.24 -20.83
CA SER A 134 -7.79 20.35 -22.24
C SER A 134 -7.19 21.62 -22.79
N MET A 135 -6.36 21.48 -23.81
CA MET A 135 -6.06 22.61 -24.68
C MET A 135 -7.36 23.11 -25.33
N GLY A 136 -7.94 24.17 -24.78
CA GLY A 136 -8.78 25.13 -25.53
C GLY A 136 -10.12 24.63 -26.09
N THR A 137 -10.74 23.60 -25.53
CA THR A 137 -12.17 23.33 -25.75
C THR A 137 -12.93 23.52 -24.44
N ASP A 138 -13.90 24.44 -24.46
CA ASP A 138 -14.76 24.86 -23.33
C ASP A 138 -15.72 23.74 -22.84
N GLY A 139 -15.21 22.52 -22.65
CA GLY A 139 -16.02 21.33 -22.39
C GLY A 139 -15.34 20.25 -21.55
N SER A 140 -14.19 20.49 -20.92
CA SER A 140 -13.73 19.57 -19.87
C SER A 140 -14.58 19.76 -18.63
N ASP A 141 -15.50 18.83 -18.44
CA ASP A 141 -15.95 18.20 -17.19
C ASP A 141 -15.61 18.95 -15.88
N THR A 142 -15.84 20.25 -15.75
CA THR A 142 -15.51 21.08 -14.56
C THR A 142 -16.53 20.91 -13.43
N GLY A 143 -17.64 20.19 -13.69
CA GLY A 143 -18.74 20.00 -12.74
C GLY A 143 -18.54 18.91 -11.68
N HIS A 144 -17.33 18.34 -11.53
CA HIS A 144 -17.07 17.19 -10.64
C HIS A 144 -16.43 17.55 -9.30
N TRP A 145 -15.93 18.78 -9.13
CA TRP A 145 -15.14 19.16 -7.97
C TRP A 145 -16.02 19.79 -6.89
N ILE A 146 -16.13 19.12 -5.75
CA ILE A 146 -16.74 19.71 -4.56
C ILE A 146 -15.62 20.42 -3.82
N GLU A 147 -15.66 21.75 -3.85
CA GLU A 147 -14.68 22.57 -3.15
C GLU A 147 -14.81 22.34 -1.64
N ARG A 148 -13.78 21.68 -1.10
CA ARG A 148 -13.56 21.47 0.32
C ARG A 148 -12.98 22.73 0.95
N GLU A 149 -13.17 22.90 2.25
CA GLU A 149 -12.55 24.03 2.97
C GLU A 149 -11.02 23.99 2.89
N GLU A 150 -10.45 22.78 2.90
CA GLU A 150 -9.02 22.54 2.82
C GLU A 150 -8.46 22.77 1.40
N GLN A 151 -9.31 22.82 0.36
CA GLN A 151 -8.88 22.89 -1.03
C GLN A 151 -7.94 24.07 -1.30
N ASN A 152 -8.33 25.26 -0.84
CA ASN A 152 -7.58 26.48 -1.08
C ASN A 152 -6.16 26.41 -0.49
N LYS A 153 -6.01 25.73 0.65
CA LYS A 153 -4.70 25.50 1.26
C LYS A 153 -3.88 24.52 0.43
N VAL A 154 -4.49 23.41 0.01
CA VAL A 154 -3.82 22.37 -0.79
C VAL A 154 -3.38 22.91 -2.15
N ASP A 155 -4.21 23.72 -2.80
CA ASP A 155 -3.87 24.40 -4.05
C ASP A 155 -2.63 25.28 -3.89
N GLN A 156 -2.53 26.04 -2.80
CA GLN A 156 -1.38 26.91 -2.53
C GLN A 156 -0.11 26.11 -2.20
N ILE A 157 -0.25 24.94 -1.57
CA ILE A 157 0.87 24.02 -1.29
C ILE A 157 1.38 23.41 -2.60
N VAL A 158 0.50 22.83 -3.41
CA VAL A 158 0.85 22.17 -4.68
C VAL A 158 1.36 23.19 -5.71
N ASN A 159 0.92 24.44 -5.66
CA ASN A 159 1.48 25.53 -6.48
C ASN A 159 2.84 26.06 -5.95
N GLY A 160 3.38 25.51 -4.86
CA GLY A 160 4.68 25.93 -4.27
C GLY A 160 4.69 27.36 -3.72
N THR A 161 3.50 27.91 -3.40
CA THR A 161 3.36 29.24 -2.80
C THR A 161 3.69 29.18 -1.33
N ILE A 162 3.16 28.19 -0.62
CA ILE A 162 3.50 27.92 0.78
C ILE A 162 4.82 27.15 0.82
N ARG A 163 5.75 27.59 1.67
CA ARG A 163 7.11 27.05 1.78
C ARG A 163 7.45 26.81 3.24
N GLY A 164 8.51 26.04 3.50
CA GLY A 164 9.04 25.87 4.86
C GLY A 164 8.51 24.66 5.63
N HIS A 165 7.58 23.91 5.03
CA HIS A 165 6.87 22.78 5.63
C HIS A 165 6.78 21.61 4.66
N TYR A 166 6.57 20.42 5.20
CA TYR A 166 6.11 19.25 4.46
C TYR A 166 4.80 18.76 5.09
N TYR A 167 3.98 18.07 4.32
CA TYR A 167 2.58 17.85 4.69
C TYR A 167 2.22 16.38 4.77
N LEU A 168 1.37 16.04 5.74
CA LEU A 168 0.70 14.74 5.83
C LEU A 168 -0.81 14.97 5.69
N LEU A 169 -1.38 14.52 4.59
CA LEU A 169 -2.82 14.40 4.41
C LEU A 169 -3.25 13.08 5.04
N ILE A 170 -4.14 13.17 6.03
CA ILE A 170 -4.66 12.01 6.76
C ILE A 170 -6.19 12.06 6.78
N GLY A 171 -6.82 10.92 6.62
CA GLY A 171 -8.28 10.79 6.67
C GLY A 171 -8.70 9.42 6.18
N GLU A 172 -9.96 9.08 6.27
CA GLU A 172 -10.42 7.72 5.98
C GLU A 172 -10.34 7.39 4.49
N LYS A 173 -10.31 6.09 4.17
CA LYS A 173 -10.34 5.64 2.79
C LYS A 173 -11.61 6.13 2.08
N GLY A 174 -11.45 6.81 0.95
CA GLY A 174 -12.59 7.31 0.17
C GLY A 174 -13.14 8.68 0.58
N THR A 175 -12.40 9.45 1.39
CA THR A 175 -12.68 10.87 1.66
C THR A 175 -12.21 11.82 0.55
N GLY A 176 -11.58 11.33 -0.51
CA GLY A 176 -11.21 12.14 -1.69
C GLY A 176 -9.85 12.83 -1.63
N LYS A 177 -8.95 12.42 -0.72
CA LYS A 177 -7.58 12.96 -0.58
C LYS A 177 -6.79 12.97 -1.90
N THR A 178 -6.76 11.84 -2.60
CA THR A 178 -6.06 11.71 -3.89
C THR A 178 -6.69 12.60 -4.95
N SER A 179 -8.03 12.64 -5.02
CA SER A 179 -8.74 13.50 -5.96
C SER A 179 -8.40 14.98 -5.71
N MET A 180 -8.24 15.38 -4.45
CA MET A 180 -7.90 16.75 -4.04
C MET A 180 -6.51 17.16 -4.53
N LEU A 181 -5.54 16.25 -4.44
CA LEU A 181 -4.19 16.47 -4.94
C LEU A 181 -4.17 16.54 -6.47
N LEU A 182 -4.90 15.66 -7.16
CA LEU A 182 -4.98 15.68 -8.63
C LEU A 182 -5.66 16.93 -9.17
N ASP A 183 -6.70 17.44 -8.50
CA ASP A 183 -7.32 18.72 -8.87
C ASP A 183 -6.35 19.90 -8.70
N ALA A 184 -5.62 19.94 -7.59
CA ALA A 184 -4.60 20.96 -7.34
C ALA A 184 -3.47 20.92 -8.39
N MET A 185 -3.03 19.72 -8.78
CA MET A 185 -2.07 19.51 -9.88
C MET A 185 -2.62 19.99 -11.22
N ARG A 186 -3.89 19.68 -11.53
CA ARG A 186 -4.54 20.11 -12.78
C ARG A 186 -4.56 21.62 -12.94
N LYS A 187 -4.84 22.37 -11.85
CA LYS A 187 -4.88 23.85 -11.86
C LYS A 187 -3.56 24.49 -12.31
N ILE A 188 -2.46 23.75 -12.19
CA ILE A 188 -1.12 24.19 -12.61
C ILE A 188 -0.53 23.32 -13.74
N ASP A 189 -1.34 22.47 -14.39
CA ASP A 189 -0.89 21.54 -15.45
C ASP A 189 0.28 20.63 -15.03
N GLY A 190 0.34 20.27 -13.73
CA GLY A 190 1.44 19.48 -13.18
C GLY A 190 2.80 20.20 -13.10
N ASP A 191 2.86 21.50 -13.39
CA ASP A 191 4.12 22.25 -13.37
C ASP A 191 4.80 22.20 -11.99
N GLY A 192 6.04 21.73 -11.96
CA GLY A 192 6.81 21.64 -10.72
C GLY A 192 6.38 20.51 -9.78
N VAL A 193 5.52 19.59 -10.20
CA VAL A 193 5.04 18.46 -9.37
C VAL A 193 5.50 17.12 -9.93
N ALA A 194 5.89 16.20 -9.04
CA ALA A 194 6.03 14.79 -9.34
C ALA A 194 5.12 13.98 -8.40
N PHE A 195 4.38 13.04 -8.95
CA PHE A 195 3.40 12.22 -8.23
C PHE A 195 3.65 10.73 -8.44
N PHE A 196 3.65 9.95 -7.36
CA PHE A 196 3.69 8.49 -7.44
C PHE A 196 3.00 7.81 -6.26
N GLU A 197 2.65 6.53 -6.44
CA GLU A 197 2.04 5.71 -5.39
C GLU A 197 3.09 4.89 -4.63
N ALA A 198 3.03 4.96 -3.30
CA ALA A 198 3.81 4.10 -2.43
C ALA A 198 3.44 2.62 -2.61
N HIS A 199 4.34 1.75 -2.16
CA HIS A 199 4.19 0.31 -2.27
C HIS A 199 4.87 -0.37 -1.08
N ALA A 200 4.36 -1.56 -0.74
CA ALA A 200 4.89 -2.39 0.34
C ALA A 200 6.32 -2.89 0.08
N ASP A 201 6.60 -3.29 -1.16
CA ASP A 201 7.92 -3.73 -1.64
C ASP A 201 8.79 -2.51 -2.02
N LEU A 202 9.98 -2.44 -1.41
CA LEU A 202 10.96 -1.37 -1.64
C LEU A 202 11.46 -1.29 -3.08
N GLU A 203 11.58 -2.42 -3.80
CA GLU A 203 12.02 -2.41 -5.21
C GLU A 203 10.95 -1.79 -6.09
N ILE A 204 9.68 -2.09 -5.83
CA ILE A 204 8.57 -1.48 -6.56
C ILE A 204 8.45 0.00 -6.20
N PHE A 205 8.68 0.37 -4.93
CA PHE A 205 8.75 1.77 -4.52
C PHE A 205 9.86 2.51 -5.28
N ARG A 206 11.08 1.93 -5.34
CA ARG A 206 12.22 2.45 -6.10
C ARG A 206 11.85 2.69 -7.57
N ILE A 207 11.27 1.68 -8.24
CA ILE A 207 10.88 1.79 -9.65
C ILE A 207 9.83 2.88 -9.87
N ARG A 208 8.82 2.99 -9.00
CA ARG A 208 7.77 4.02 -9.10
C ARG A 208 8.33 5.42 -8.88
N LEU A 209 9.19 5.60 -7.88
CA LEU A 209 9.90 6.87 -7.67
C LEU A 209 10.78 7.21 -8.87
N GLY A 210 11.52 6.25 -9.41
CA GLY A 210 12.34 6.44 -10.60
C GLY A 210 11.53 6.91 -11.79
N LYS A 211 10.39 6.27 -12.07
CA LYS A 211 9.47 6.70 -13.15
C LYS A 211 8.96 8.12 -12.95
N ALA A 212 8.54 8.47 -11.74
CA ALA A 212 8.05 9.82 -11.44
C ALA A 212 9.15 10.90 -11.52
N LEU A 213 10.41 10.53 -11.35
CA LEU A 213 11.56 11.44 -11.45
C LEU A 213 12.34 11.31 -12.75
N ASP A 214 11.84 10.54 -13.74
CA ASP A 214 12.56 10.15 -14.96
C ASP A 214 14.03 9.72 -14.68
N PHE A 215 14.17 8.79 -13.72
CA PHE A 215 15.45 8.31 -13.20
C PHE A 215 15.56 6.79 -13.30
N GLU A 216 16.53 6.33 -14.08
CA GLU A 216 16.68 4.92 -14.48
C GLU A 216 17.71 4.15 -13.64
N PHE A 217 18.18 4.70 -12.51
CA PHE A 217 19.09 4.01 -11.58
C PHE A 217 20.35 3.37 -12.21
N HIS A 218 20.87 3.95 -13.30
CA HIS A 218 21.99 3.41 -14.09
C HIS A 218 21.69 2.14 -14.91
N GLU A 219 20.43 1.74 -15.05
CA GLU A 219 20.01 0.64 -15.94
C GLU A 219 20.29 0.98 -17.43
N ASP A 220 20.30 2.27 -17.80
CA ASP A 220 20.67 2.77 -19.15
C ASP A 220 22.15 3.11 -19.35
N TYR A 221 23.00 2.87 -18.34
CA TYR A 221 24.41 3.25 -18.42
C TYR A 221 25.23 2.24 -19.23
N ILE A 222 25.58 2.62 -20.47
CA ILE A 222 26.39 1.81 -21.41
C ILE A 222 27.80 1.52 -20.88
N GLY A 223 28.30 2.29 -19.90
CA GLY A 223 29.61 2.04 -19.30
C GLY A 223 29.74 0.68 -18.61
N SER A 224 28.61 0.02 -18.30
CA SER A 224 28.55 -1.37 -17.87
C SER A 224 29.17 -2.35 -18.88
N LEU A 225 29.09 -2.07 -20.20
CA LEU A 225 29.72 -2.89 -21.25
C LEU A 225 31.27 -2.87 -21.17
N PHE A 226 31.86 -1.83 -20.58
CA PHE A 226 33.31 -1.69 -20.47
C PHE A 226 33.89 -2.21 -19.16
N SER A 227 33.11 -2.97 -18.37
CA SER A 227 33.48 -3.39 -17.01
C SER A 227 33.88 -2.23 -16.08
N ILE A 228 33.53 -0.99 -16.47
CA ILE A 228 33.53 0.16 -15.57
C ILE A 228 32.39 -0.12 -14.61
N ARG A 229 32.75 -0.63 -13.43
CA ARG A 229 31.76 -0.95 -12.39
C ARG A 229 30.90 0.28 -12.18
N GLY A 230 29.61 0.14 -12.43
CA GLY A 230 28.62 1.09 -11.93
C GLY A 230 28.68 1.16 -10.40
N PRO A 231 27.90 2.04 -9.76
CA PRO A 231 27.64 1.89 -8.33
C PRO A 231 27.27 0.43 -8.06
N ARG A 232 27.90 -0.21 -7.06
CA ARG A 232 27.64 -1.62 -6.70
C ARG A 232 26.14 -1.86 -6.62
N ASP A 233 25.68 -3.08 -6.91
CA ASP A 233 24.32 -3.54 -6.57
C ASP A 233 24.02 -3.10 -5.14
N THR A 234 23.16 -2.10 -5.02
CA THR A 234 22.80 -1.50 -3.74
C THR A 234 21.37 -1.86 -3.43
N THR A 235 21.06 -1.87 -2.15
CA THR A 235 19.68 -2.04 -1.70
C THR A 235 18.80 -0.94 -2.28
N ALA A 236 17.52 -1.25 -2.52
CA ALA A 236 16.53 -0.30 -3.02
C ALA A 236 16.54 1.04 -2.25
N LEU A 237 16.71 0.98 -0.92
CA LEU A 237 16.79 2.14 -0.03
C LEU A 237 17.91 3.11 -0.42
N LEU A 238 19.12 2.59 -0.72
CA LEU A 238 20.26 3.42 -1.14
C LEU A 238 20.05 4.04 -2.52
N ASP A 239 19.36 3.33 -3.42
CA ASP A 239 19.04 3.86 -4.74
C ASP A 239 17.98 4.95 -4.69
N ILE A 240 16.97 4.79 -3.83
CA ILE A 240 16.00 5.85 -3.51
C ILE A 240 16.76 7.08 -2.98
N GLU A 241 17.65 6.91 -2.00
CA GLU A 241 18.45 8.01 -1.46
C GLU A 241 19.32 8.70 -2.53
N ARG A 242 19.88 7.94 -3.48
CA ARG A 242 20.62 8.52 -4.62
C ARG A 242 19.71 9.34 -5.53
N ALA A 243 18.51 8.86 -5.82
CA ALA A 243 17.54 9.60 -6.61
C ALA A 243 17.16 10.93 -5.93
N LEU A 244 16.89 10.89 -4.62
CA LEU A 244 16.60 12.10 -3.81
C LEU A 244 17.79 13.08 -3.81
N ASN A 245 19.03 12.59 -3.72
CA ASN A 245 20.23 13.42 -3.85
C ASN A 245 20.37 14.09 -5.23
N LYS A 246 19.91 13.44 -6.31
CA LYS A 246 19.89 14.06 -7.65
C LYS A 246 18.78 15.08 -7.76
N LEU A 247 17.61 14.78 -7.19
CA LEU A 247 16.48 15.70 -7.13
C LEU A 247 16.86 17.00 -6.42
N GLU A 248 17.60 16.92 -5.31
CA GLU A 248 18.10 18.10 -4.60
C GLU A 248 18.98 18.99 -5.50
N LYS A 249 19.82 18.39 -6.37
CA LYS A 249 20.64 19.16 -7.32
C LYS A 249 19.79 19.86 -8.38
N VAL A 250 18.75 19.20 -8.87
CA VAL A 250 17.79 19.79 -9.82
C VAL A 250 17.03 20.93 -9.15
N ALA A 251 16.52 20.72 -7.94
CA ALA A 251 15.82 21.73 -7.15
C ALA A 251 16.69 22.97 -6.89
N LEU A 252 17.96 22.77 -6.52
CA LEU A 252 18.93 23.86 -6.37
C LEU A 252 19.14 24.65 -7.67
N ALA A 253 19.31 23.93 -8.79
CA ALA A 253 19.49 24.57 -10.09
C ALA A 253 18.26 25.38 -10.52
N ARG A 254 17.03 24.87 -10.31
CA ARG A 254 15.78 25.61 -10.55
C ARG A 254 15.64 26.82 -9.63
N ARG A 255 15.98 26.69 -8.35
CA ARG A 255 15.95 27.80 -7.41
C ARG A 255 16.90 28.93 -7.80
N HIS A 256 18.10 28.62 -8.28
CA HIS A 256 19.04 29.63 -8.79
C HIS A 256 18.48 30.41 -10.00
N LYS A 257 17.57 29.81 -10.77
CA LYS A 257 16.84 30.47 -11.86
C LYS A 257 15.59 31.24 -11.40
N GLY A 258 15.32 31.30 -10.09
CA GLY A 258 14.14 31.95 -9.52
C GLY A 258 12.88 31.08 -9.49
N GLY A 259 13.01 29.76 -9.70
CA GLY A 259 11.90 28.82 -9.63
C GLY A 259 11.28 28.68 -8.24
N LYS A 260 10.03 28.21 -8.19
CA LYS A 260 9.36 27.77 -6.97
C LYS A 260 9.97 26.44 -6.47
N PRO A 261 9.78 26.07 -5.19
CA PRO A 261 10.15 24.72 -4.72
C PRO A 261 9.43 23.65 -5.54
N LEU A 262 10.12 22.53 -5.78
CA LEU A 262 9.50 21.36 -6.41
C LEU A 262 8.55 20.68 -5.42
N ILE A 263 7.50 20.06 -5.92
CA ILE A 263 6.54 19.31 -5.11
C ILE A 263 6.73 17.82 -5.40
N LEU A 264 6.94 17.02 -4.35
CA LEU A 264 6.99 15.56 -4.47
C LEU A 264 5.85 14.95 -3.65
N ILE A 265 4.91 14.32 -4.34
CA ILE A 265 3.73 13.71 -3.74
C ILE A 265 3.91 12.20 -3.65
N VAL A 266 3.91 11.68 -2.43
CA VAL A 266 3.89 10.24 -2.12
C VAL A 266 2.47 9.85 -1.75
N ASN A 267 1.76 9.28 -2.71
CA ASN A 267 0.38 8.86 -2.52
C ASN A 267 0.30 7.50 -1.82
N SER A 268 -0.75 7.27 -1.04
CA SER A 268 -1.03 6.00 -0.35
C SER A 268 0.12 5.48 0.52
N THR A 269 0.74 6.36 1.30
CA THR A 269 1.90 6.07 2.17
C THR A 269 1.64 4.94 3.16
N HIS A 270 0.39 4.72 3.57
CA HIS A 270 -0.05 3.60 4.40
C HIS A 270 0.20 2.22 3.77
N LEU A 271 0.45 2.12 2.46
CA LEU A 271 0.81 0.87 1.78
C LEU A 271 2.25 0.41 2.07
N VAL A 272 3.11 1.30 2.60
CA VAL A 272 4.42 0.90 3.11
C VAL A 272 4.19 -0.05 4.29
N ARG A 273 4.93 -1.15 4.35
CA ARG A 273 4.76 -2.10 5.46
C ARG A 273 5.32 -1.51 6.76
N ASP A 274 4.69 -1.85 7.87
CA ASP A 274 5.22 -1.55 9.20
C ASP A 274 6.24 -2.62 9.65
N ASP A 275 7.18 -2.94 8.76
CA ASP A 275 8.35 -3.79 9.02
C ASP A 275 9.62 -2.93 9.07
N ASP A 276 10.78 -3.54 9.35
CA ASP A 276 12.04 -2.80 9.51
C ASP A 276 12.40 -2.01 8.24
N ASP A 277 12.25 -2.63 7.07
CA ASP A 277 12.51 -2.02 5.77
C ASP A 277 11.60 -0.82 5.47
N GLY A 278 10.29 -0.95 5.70
CA GLY A 278 9.33 0.13 5.51
C GLY A 278 9.49 1.26 6.53
N ARG A 279 9.83 0.93 7.77
CA ARG A 279 10.15 1.91 8.83
C ARG A 279 11.41 2.71 8.50
N ASP A 280 12.43 2.07 7.95
CA ASP A 280 13.67 2.71 7.52
C ASP A 280 13.43 3.62 6.30
N LEU A 281 12.59 3.17 5.35
CA LEU A 281 12.15 3.98 4.21
C LEU A 281 11.46 5.27 4.66
N LEU A 282 10.45 5.17 5.52
CA LEU A 282 9.71 6.35 6.00
C LEU A 282 10.61 7.30 6.78
N GLU A 283 11.53 6.78 7.60
CA GLU A 283 12.47 7.61 8.34
C GLU A 283 13.44 8.35 7.41
N MET A 284 14.01 7.66 6.42
CA MET A 284 14.90 8.29 5.44
C MET A 284 14.19 9.38 4.64
N ILE A 285 12.99 9.10 4.11
CA ILE A 285 12.23 10.09 3.34
C ILE A 285 11.79 11.25 4.23
N GLN A 286 11.44 10.99 5.49
CA GLN A 286 11.11 12.05 6.44
C GLN A 286 12.30 12.98 6.72
N GLN A 287 13.50 12.43 6.94
CA GLN A 287 14.71 13.23 7.16
C GLN A 287 14.97 14.15 5.96
N ARG A 288 14.76 13.64 4.74
CA ARG A 288 14.84 14.42 3.49
C ARG A 288 13.76 15.50 3.41
N ALA A 289 12.51 15.15 3.71
CA ALA A 289 11.40 16.11 3.75
C ALA A 289 11.71 17.27 4.70
N GLU A 290 12.31 16.96 5.86
CA GLU A 290 12.61 17.97 6.86
C GLU A 290 13.75 18.92 6.45
N GLN A 291 14.81 18.36 5.85
CA GLN A 291 15.90 19.14 5.27
C GLN A 291 15.42 20.04 4.11
N TRP A 292 14.56 19.51 3.24
CA TRP A 292 14.04 20.25 2.09
C TRP A 292 13.00 21.30 2.46
N ALA A 293 12.18 21.04 3.46
CA ALA A 293 11.29 22.03 4.05
C ALA A 293 12.10 23.21 4.63
N ALA A 294 13.14 22.92 5.43
CA ALA A 294 14.01 23.95 6.01
C ALA A 294 14.71 24.82 4.95
N SER A 295 15.14 24.21 3.84
CA SER A 295 15.82 24.92 2.76
C SER A 295 14.88 25.49 1.70
N SER A 296 13.58 25.16 1.74
CA SER A 296 12.58 25.51 0.71
C SER A 296 12.99 25.11 -0.70
N LEU A 297 13.54 23.90 -0.85
CA LEU A 297 13.93 23.32 -2.14
C LEU A 297 12.86 22.41 -2.73
N VAL A 298 12.35 21.51 -1.88
CA VAL A 298 11.31 20.54 -2.23
C VAL A 298 10.29 20.51 -1.10
N THR A 299 9.01 20.53 -1.43
CA THR A 299 7.91 20.31 -0.50
C THR A 299 7.40 18.89 -0.71
N MET A 300 7.50 18.04 0.32
CA MET A 300 6.94 16.70 0.27
C MET A 300 5.51 16.67 0.78
N ILE A 301 4.65 15.91 0.11
CA ILE A 301 3.27 15.68 0.52
C ILE A 301 3.07 14.16 0.64
N PHE A 302 2.80 13.69 1.86
CA PHE A 302 2.42 12.31 2.13
C PHE A 302 0.89 12.24 2.19
N ASN A 303 0.27 11.33 1.45
CA ASN A 303 -1.15 11.00 1.61
C ASN A 303 -1.28 9.63 2.28
N SER A 304 -2.03 9.54 3.38
CA SER A 304 -2.24 8.32 4.15
C SER A 304 -3.71 8.15 4.54
N ASP A 305 -4.17 6.89 4.53
CA ASP A 305 -5.48 6.53 5.06
C ASP A 305 -5.34 6.18 6.56
N ASP A 306 -4.24 5.52 6.92
CA ASP A 306 -4.02 4.98 8.26
C ASP A 306 -3.27 5.94 9.19
N TYR A 307 -3.55 5.82 10.49
CA TYR A 307 -2.95 6.61 11.57
C TYR A 307 -1.50 6.24 11.89
N TRP A 308 -1.08 5.00 11.66
CA TRP A 308 0.27 4.55 12.03
C TRP A 308 1.37 5.35 11.32
N VAL A 309 1.12 5.81 10.09
CA VAL A 309 2.04 6.68 9.34
C VAL A 309 2.25 7.99 10.09
N TYR A 310 1.18 8.59 10.62
CA TYR A 310 1.29 9.78 11.46
C TYR A 310 2.08 9.50 12.74
N GLU A 311 1.80 8.40 13.45
CA GLU A 311 2.53 8.03 14.66
C GLU A 311 4.04 7.87 14.39
N ARG A 312 4.41 7.26 13.27
CA ARG A 312 5.80 7.11 12.84
C ARG A 312 6.45 8.45 12.53
N LEU A 313 5.79 9.30 11.74
CA LEU A 313 6.31 10.60 11.34
C LEU A 313 6.30 11.64 12.48
N LYS A 314 5.50 11.45 13.52
CA LYS A 314 5.48 12.37 14.68
C LYS A 314 6.85 12.47 15.38
N ARG A 315 7.69 11.44 15.29
CA ARG A 315 9.01 11.38 15.97
C ARG A 315 9.99 12.47 15.53
N TYR A 316 10.00 12.82 14.25
CA TYR A 316 10.94 13.79 13.67
C TYR A 316 10.25 14.96 12.95
N GLY A 317 8.95 15.17 13.18
CA GLY A 317 8.15 16.16 12.46
C GLY A 317 8.16 17.55 13.10
N THR A 318 9.25 18.32 12.97
CA THR A 318 9.29 19.71 13.46
C THR A 318 8.63 20.69 12.50
N ARG A 319 8.71 20.44 11.18
CA ARG A 319 8.04 21.25 10.14
C ARG A 319 6.92 20.50 9.44
N MET A 320 6.56 19.32 9.93
CA MET A 320 5.40 18.58 9.44
C MET A 320 4.12 19.31 9.79
N GLU A 321 3.26 19.52 8.81
CA GLU A 321 1.90 19.99 9.03
C GLU A 321 0.89 18.93 8.62
N ILE A 322 -0.09 18.69 9.49
CA ILE A 322 -1.14 17.70 9.27
C ILE A 322 -2.33 18.42 8.63
N ILE A 323 -2.85 17.83 7.55
CA ILE A 323 -4.09 18.27 6.91
C ILE A 323 -5.09 17.12 7.08
N PRO A 324 -6.00 17.20 8.08
CA PRO A 324 -7.04 16.20 8.24
C PRO A 324 -8.09 16.36 7.14
N LEU A 325 -8.55 15.24 6.58
CA LEU A 325 -9.61 15.18 5.58
C LEU A 325 -10.72 14.24 6.07
N PRO A 326 -11.64 14.74 6.90
CA PRO A 326 -12.79 13.96 7.32
C PRO A 326 -13.81 13.78 6.20
N ASP A 327 -14.87 13.04 6.50
CA ASP A 327 -16.11 13.00 5.73
C ASP A 327 -16.71 14.40 5.58
N LEU A 328 -17.46 14.62 4.49
CA LEU A 328 -18.09 15.91 4.26
C LEU A 328 -19.19 16.19 5.30
N PRO A 329 -19.31 17.44 5.78
CA PRO A 329 -20.48 17.86 6.56
C PRO A 329 -21.75 17.77 5.71
N LYS A 330 -22.91 17.69 6.38
CA LYS A 330 -24.21 17.44 5.74
C LYS A 330 -24.51 18.39 4.57
N ASP A 331 -24.32 19.69 4.77
CA ASP A 331 -24.54 20.72 3.74
C ASP A 331 -23.75 20.44 2.45
N ARG A 332 -22.44 20.17 2.58
CA ARG A 332 -21.54 19.87 1.48
C ARG A 332 -21.82 18.50 0.86
N ALA A 333 -22.17 17.51 1.68
CA ALA A 333 -22.54 16.17 1.21
C ALA A 333 -23.81 16.18 0.35
N ILE A 334 -24.81 16.98 0.72
CA ILE A 334 -26.05 17.14 -0.08
C ILE A 334 -25.74 17.83 -1.41
N ILE A 335 -24.92 18.89 -1.39
CA ILE A 335 -24.49 19.59 -2.62
C ILE A 335 -23.73 18.62 -3.54
N ALA A 336 -22.78 17.87 -2.97
CA ALA A 336 -22.01 16.84 -3.67
C ALA A 336 -22.91 15.81 -4.36
N LEU A 337 -23.86 15.25 -3.61
CA LEU A 337 -24.79 14.25 -4.11
C LEU A 337 -25.66 14.81 -5.25
N ARG A 338 -26.13 16.05 -5.13
CA ARG A 338 -26.90 16.74 -6.17
C ARG A 338 -26.07 16.93 -7.45
N GLN A 339 -24.81 17.36 -7.32
CA GLN A 339 -23.89 17.53 -8.45
C GLN A 339 -23.59 16.20 -9.14
N TYR A 340 -23.33 15.13 -8.37
CA TYR A 340 -23.11 13.80 -8.94
C TYR A 340 -24.34 13.28 -9.66
N ARG A 341 -25.53 13.51 -9.11
CA ARG A 341 -26.77 13.08 -9.77
C ARG A 341 -27.00 13.82 -11.08
N GLN A 342 -26.83 15.14 -11.08
CA GLN A 342 -26.90 15.95 -12.29
C GLN A 342 -25.89 15.47 -13.34
N LYS A 343 -24.69 15.07 -12.92
CA LYS A 343 -23.67 14.56 -13.85
C LYS A 343 -24.07 13.25 -14.52
N TYR A 344 -24.50 12.26 -13.73
CA TYR A 344 -24.72 10.91 -14.26
C TYR A 344 -26.08 10.72 -14.94
N PHE A 345 -27.10 11.43 -14.46
CA PHE A 345 -28.48 11.26 -14.93
C PHE A 345 -29.11 12.57 -15.43
N ASN A 346 -28.45 13.72 -15.27
CA ASN A 346 -29.03 15.04 -15.60
C ASN A 346 -30.34 15.32 -14.85
N GLU A 347 -30.46 14.79 -13.64
CA GLU A 347 -31.62 14.88 -12.76
C GLU A 347 -31.32 15.74 -11.53
N THR A 348 -32.24 16.65 -11.21
CA THR A 348 -32.33 17.32 -9.90
C THR A 348 -33.32 16.59 -9.03
N LEU A 349 -32.84 16.06 -7.91
CA LEU A 349 -33.65 15.35 -6.91
C LEU A 349 -34.18 16.33 -5.85
N ASP A 350 -35.31 15.96 -5.26
CA ASP A 350 -35.85 16.62 -4.09
C ASP A 350 -34.91 16.47 -2.87
N ASP A 351 -34.81 17.53 -2.08
CA ASP A 351 -33.95 17.57 -0.89
C ASP A 351 -34.28 16.47 0.11
N SER A 352 -35.55 16.07 0.21
CA SER A 352 -35.97 14.96 1.07
C SER A 352 -35.34 13.61 0.73
N ILE A 353 -35.02 13.36 -0.54
CA ILE A 353 -34.35 12.12 -0.97
C ILE A 353 -32.85 12.23 -0.67
N LEU A 354 -32.26 13.40 -0.91
CA LEU A 354 -30.84 13.66 -0.62
C LEU A 354 -30.54 13.53 0.87
N GLU A 355 -31.43 14.05 1.73
CA GLU A 355 -31.33 13.90 3.18
C GLU A 355 -31.43 12.44 3.61
N LYS A 356 -32.41 11.69 3.10
CA LYS A 356 -32.55 10.25 3.41
C LYS A 356 -31.33 9.42 3.00
N VAL A 357 -30.67 9.79 1.90
CA VAL A 357 -29.42 9.15 1.46
C VAL A 357 -28.31 9.50 2.45
N TYR A 358 -28.12 10.77 2.77
CA TYR A 358 -27.12 11.21 3.75
C TYR A 358 -27.31 10.53 5.11
N ASP A 359 -28.55 10.42 5.59
CA ASP A 359 -28.86 9.80 6.88
C ASP A 359 -28.44 8.33 6.93
N LYS A 360 -28.39 7.63 5.78
CA LYS A 360 -27.96 6.23 5.69
C LYS A 360 -26.46 6.04 5.49
N VAL A 361 -25.83 6.84 4.62
CA VAL A 361 -24.42 6.61 4.20
C VAL A 361 -23.42 7.64 4.72
N GLY A 362 -23.88 8.75 5.29
CA GLY A 362 -23.03 9.84 5.77
C GLY A 362 -22.35 10.64 4.66
N GLY A 363 -21.27 11.35 5.04
CA GLY A 363 -20.54 12.28 4.17
C GLY A 363 -19.40 11.69 3.35
N ARG A 364 -19.22 10.36 3.35
CA ARG A 364 -18.11 9.69 2.65
C ARG A 364 -18.27 9.81 1.14
N LEU A 365 -17.33 10.48 0.47
CA LEU A 365 -17.40 10.77 -0.97
C LEU A 365 -17.55 9.53 -1.84
N THR A 366 -16.83 8.44 -1.53
CA THR A 366 -16.95 7.19 -2.27
C THR A 366 -18.35 6.58 -2.19
N PHE A 367 -19.01 6.67 -1.02
CA PHE A 367 -20.39 6.20 -0.87
C PHE A 367 -21.36 7.10 -1.61
N LEU A 368 -21.26 8.41 -1.46
CA LEU A 368 -22.10 9.38 -2.17
C LEU A 368 -22.00 9.20 -3.69
N ASN A 369 -20.79 9.04 -4.23
CA ASN A 369 -20.54 8.81 -5.65
C ASN A 369 -21.15 7.47 -6.12
N ARG A 370 -20.97 6.39 -5.34
CA ARG A 370 -21.56 5.08 -5.65
C ARG A 370 -23.08 5.13 -5.68
N VAL A 371 -23.70 5.79 -4.72
CA VAL A 371 -25.16 5.97 -4.67
C VAL A 371 -25.66 6.81 -5.85
N ALA A 372 -24.98 7.93 -6.15
CA ALA A 372 -25.37 8.82 -7.24
C ALA A 372 -25.39 8.16 -8.63
N LYS A 373 -24.48 7.20 -8.88
CA LYS A 373 -24.37 6.41 -10.12
C LYS A 373 -25.49 5.37 -10.27
N SER A 374 -26.15 4.99 -9.19
CA SER A 374 -27.17 3.94 -9.23
C SER A 374 -28.52 4.49 -9.66
N LYS A 375 -29.33 3.66 -10.32
CA LYS A 375 -30.71 4.02 -10.65
C LYS A 375 -31.59 4.10 -9.40
N ASP A 376 -31.45 3.13 -8.50
CA ASP A 376 -32.11 3.11 -7.19
C ASP A 376 -31.11 3.48 -6.10
N MET A 377 -31.20 4.71 -5.62
CA MET A 377 -30.31 5.24 -4.60
C MET A 377 -30.55 4.57 -3.24
N MET A 378 -31.80 4.25 -2.90
CA MET A 378 -32.16 3.72 -1.59
C MET A 378 -31.74 2.26 -1.44
N GLU A 379 -31.93 1.46 -2.49
CA GLU A 379 -31.42 0.08 -2.58
C GLU A 379 -29.89 0.06 -2.46
N THR A 380 -29.22 1.01 -3.11
CA THR A 380 -27.76 1.12 -3.05
C THR A 380 -27.27 1.50 -1.66
N CYS A 381 -27.97 2.41 -0.96
CA CYS A 381 -27.67 2.72 0.44
C CYS A 381 -27.79 1.47 1.33
N ALA A 382 -28.87 0.69 1.17
CA ALA A 382 -29.04 -0.56 1.91
C ALA A 382 -27.94 -1.58 1.60
N THR A 383 -27.52 -1.66 0.33
CA THR A 383 -26.41 -2.52 -0.09
C THR A 383 -25.08 -2.10 0.53
N ILE A 384 -24.83 -0.79 0.69
CA ILE A 384 -23.63 -0.28 1.37
C ILE A 384 -23.66 -0.65 2.85
N CYS A 385 -24.75 -0.37 3.57
CA CYS A 385 -24.91 -0.75 4.97
C CYS A 385 -24.72 -2.26 5.18
N GLN A 386 -25.33 -3.09 4.31
CA GLN A 386 -25.18 -4.53 4.36
C GLN A 386 -23.75 -4.99 4.07
N ALA A 387 -23.04 -4.32 3.15
CA ALA A 387 -21.66 -4.65 2.84
C ALA A 387 -20.73 -4.38 4.02
N GLU A 388 -20.86 -3.24 4.71
CA GLU A 388 -20.08 -2.92 5.91
C GLU A 388 -20.37 -3.90 7.05
N LYS A 389 -21.65 -4.22 7.28
CA LYS A 389 -22.04 -5.27 8.26
C LYS A 389 -21.42 -6.62 7.91
N THR A 390 -21.50 -7.02 6.65
CA THR A 390 -20.94 -8.29 6.17
C THR A 390 -19.41 -8.30 6.31
N TRP A 391 -18.74 -7.17 6.04
CA TRP A 391 -17.30 -7.02 6.22
C TRP A 391 -16.90 -7.22 7.69
N PHE A 392 -17.56 -6.53 8.61
CA PHE A 392 -17.28 -6.64 10.03
C PHE A 392 -17.54 -8.05 10.58
N LEU A 393 -18.66 -8.68 10.20
CA LEU A 393 -18.95 -10.06 10.60
C LEU A 393 -17.93 -11.06 10.03
N ASN A 394 -17.56 -10.94 8.75
CA ASN A 394 -16.58 -11.85 8.15
C ASN A 394 -15.17 -11.71 8.76
N LYS A 395 -14.84 -10.54 9.31
CA LYS A 395 -13.53 -10.25 9.88
C LYS A 395 -13.43 -10.48 11.38
N CYS A 396 -14.52 -10.24 12.10
CA CYS A 396 -14.49 -10.12 13.56
C CYS A 396 -15.60 -10.91 14.27
N TRP A 397 -16.24 -11.88 13.61
CA TRP A 397 -17.26 -12.70 14.29
C TRP A 397 -16.66 -13.63 15.34
N ILE A 398 -17.44 -13.82 16.40
CA ILE A 398 -17.09 -14.58 17.59
C ILE A 398 -17.82 -15.93 17.63
N LEU A 399 -17.15 -16.95 18.15
CA LEU A 399 -17.61 -18.35 18.07
C LEU A 399 -18.36 -18.83 19.32
N GLY A 400 -18.30 -18.12 20.44
CA GLY A 400 -18.95 -18.54 21.69
C GLY A 400 -18.18 -19.64 22.43
N GLU A 401 -18.89 -20.35 23.30
CA GLU A 401 -18.32 -21.41 24.16
C GLU A 401 -17.83 -22.62 23.37
N GLU A 402 -18.39 -22.87 22.19
CA GLU A 402 -18.06 -24.01 21.32
C GLU A 402 -16.77 -23.80 20.49
N MET A 403 -16.03 -22.70 20.72
CA MET A 403 -14.78 -22.46 19.98
C MET A 403 -13.72 -23.52 20.31
N ASP A 404 -12.98 -23.93 19.29
CA ASP A 404 -11.80 -24.79 19.42
C ASP A 404 -10.62 -24.02 20.03
N ASP A 405 -9.70 -24.72 20.69
CA ASP A 405 -8.51 -24.14 21.30
C ASP A 405 -7.53 -23.63 20.23
N ASP A 406 -7.54 -24.24 19.05
CA ASP A 406 -6.66 -23.89 17.92
C ASP A 406 -6.99 -22.53 17.27
N VAL A 407 -8.19 -21.98 17.48
CA VAL A 407 -8.63 -20.69 16.91
C VAL A 407 -8.51 -19.52 17.90
N MET A 408 -7.81 -19.72 19.02
CA MET A 408 -7.73 -18.75 20.11
C MET A 408 -7.20 -17.37 19.66
N ASP A 409 -6.17 -17.29 18.82
CA ASP A 409 -5.61 -16.00 18.39
C ASP A 409 -6.58 -15.21 17.51
N GLU A 410 -7.29 -15.88 16.61
CA GLU A 410 -8.36 -15.29 15.80
C GLU A 410 -9.50 -14.81 16.70
N GLN A 411 -9.90 -15.60 17.70
CA GLN A 411 -10.97 -15.23 18.61
C GLN A 411 -10.59 -14.09 19.57
N LYS A 412 -9.31 -13.94 19.93
CA LYS A 412 -8.82 -12.72 20.60
C LYS A 412 -8.96 -11.49 19.71
N TYR A 413 -8.64 -11.62 18.43
CA TYR A 413 -8.82 -10.53 17.46
C TYR A 413 -10.30 -10.19 17.26
N SER A 414 -11.16 -11.17 17.05
CA SER A 414 -12.60 -10.95 16.85
C SER A 414 -13.29 -10.38 18.09
N SER A 415 -13.04 -10.97 19.27
CA SER A 415 -13.67 -10.54 20.52
C SER A 415 -13.26 -9.12 20.93
N ALA A 416 -12.00 -8.74 20.77
CA ALA A 416 -11.54 -7.38 21.06
C ALA A 416 -12.26 -6.33 20.18
N ALA A 417 -12.48 -6.63 18.90
CA ALA A 417 -13.24 -5.75 18.01
C ALA A 417 -14.72 -5.67 18.42
N MET A 418 -15.34 -6.79 18.79
CA MET A 418 -16.75 -6.82 19.25
C MET A 418 -16.95 -6.06 20.56
N VAL A 419 -16.01 -6.18 21.51
CA VAL A 419 -16.02 -5.40 22.76
C VAL A 419 -15.92 -3.90 22.47
N LEU A 420 -15.02 -3.49 21.57
CA LEU A 420 -14.88 -2.09 21.18
C LEU A 420 -16.13 -1.55 20.46
N ALA A 421 -16.71 -2.33 19.55
CA ALA A 421 -17.96 -1.98 18.86
C ALA A 421 -19.12 -1.81 19.86
N LYS A 422 -19.26 -2.74 20.81
CA LYS A 422 -20.26 -2.66 21.89
C LYS A 422 -20.06 -1.40 22.74
N GLU A 423 -18.82 -1.09 23.12
CA GLU A 423 -18.51 0.11 23.90
C GLU A 423 -18.87 1.40 23.16
N LEU A 424 -18.60 1.49 21.85
CA LEU A 424 -19.01 2.65 21.04
C LEU A 424 -20.54 2.78 20.98
N VAL A 425 -21.26 1.68 20.84
CA VAL A 425 -22.74 1.66 20.86
C VAL A 425 -23.30 2.04 22.22
N ASP A 426 -22.66 1.61 23.31
CA ASP A 426 -23.09 1.97 24.66
C ASP A 426 -22.83 3.46 24.93
N ARG A 427 -21.67 4.01 24.52
CA ARG A 427 -21.41 5.46 24.58
C ARG A 427 -22.38 6.27 23.75
N GLU A 428 -22.78 5.78 22.58
CA GLU A 428 -23.79 6.44 21.75
C GLU A 428 -25.11 6.66 22.49
N LYS A 429 -25.49 5.75 23.39
CA LYS A 429 -26.72 5.87 24.21
C LYS A 429 -26.60 6.96 25.28
N ASP A 430 -25.38 7.22 25.74
CA ASP A 430 -25.09 8.21 26.79
C ASP A 430 -24.80 9.61 26.21
N MET A 431 -24.70 9.75 24.88
CA MET A 431 -24.48 11.04 24.23
C MET A 431 -25.73 11.93 24.27
N GLU A 432 -25.55 13.20 24.64
CA GLU A 432 -26.64 14.20 24.63
C GLU A 432 -27.19 14.46 23.22
N CYS A 433 -26.32 14.37 22.21
CA CYS A 433 -26.64 14.67 20.83
C CYS A 433 -25.85 13.77 19.87
N THR A 434 -26.56 13.03 19.02
CA THR A 434 -25.99 12.17 17.97
C THR A 434 -26.14 12.77 16.57
N TYR A 435 -26.85 13.90 16.46
CA TYR A 435 -27.15 14.54 15.18
C TYR A 435 -27.24 16.06 15.31
N ASP A 436 -26.45 16.76 14.50
CA ASP A 436 -26.48 18.21 14.33
C ASP A 436 -27.15 18.55 12.98
N PRO A 437 -28.12 19.48 12.93
CA PRO A 437 -28.80 19.86 11.69
C PRO A 437 -27.88 20.41 10.58
N GLU A 438 -26.77 21.07 10.94
CA GLU A 438 -25.82 21.69 10.02
C GLU A 438 -24.64 20.74 9.73
N LYS A 439 -24.07 20.11 10.76
CA LYS A 439 -22.90 19.22 10.60
C LYS A 439 -23.28 17.81 10.19
N GLY A 440 -24.44 17.33 10.63
CA GLY A 440 -24.96 15.99 10.39
C GLY A 440 -24.66 14.99 11.51
N HIS A 441 -24.30 13.76 11.14
CA HIS A 441 -24.06 12.67 12.10
C HIS A 441 -22.86 12.96 13.02
N ILE A 442 -23.07 12.84 14.33
CA ILE A 442 -22.01 12.88 15.34
C ILE A 442 -21.84 11.45 15.85
N LEU A 443 -20.75 10.80 15.41
CA LEU A 443 -20.45 9.44 15.81
C LEU A 443 -19.82 9.40 17.22
N PRO A 444 -20.09 8.35 18.01
CA PRO A 444 -19.37 8.14 19.27
C PRO A 444 -17.88 7.98 19.00
N GLU A 445 -17.06 8.60 19.83
CA GLU A 445 -15.60 8.50 19.75
C GLU A 445 -14.99 8.31 21.15
N MET A 446 -13.80 7.73 21.20
CA MET A 446 -13.04 7.58 22.43
C MET A 446 -11.54 7.80 22.22
N PRO A 447 -10.82 8.34 23.20
CA PRO A 447 -9.37 8.45 23.10
C PRO A 447 -8.70 7.09 22.86
N LEU A 448 -7.63 7.06 22.06
CA LEU A 448 -6.90 5.82 21.71
C LEU A 448 -6.43 5.01 22.91
N HIS A 449 -6.04 5.66 24.01
CA HIS A 449 -5.63 4.96 25.22
C HIS A 449 -6.80 4.25 25.92
N GLU A 450 -8.00 4.82 25.88
CA GLU A 450 -9.22 4.18 26.40
C GLU A 450 -9.64 3.01 25.52
N ALA A 451 -9.60 3.17 24.19
CA ALA A 451 -9.87 2.06 23.27
C ALA A 451 -8.95 0.87 23.57
N ARG A 452 -7.65 1.13 23.75
CA ARG A 452 -6.66 0.12 24.15
C ARG A 452 -6.98 -0.54 25.49
N GLN A 453 -7.53 0.21 26.45
CA GLN A 453 -7.95 -0.33 27.74
C GLN A 453 -9.17 -1.24 27.60
N VAL A 454 -10.19 -0.80 26.87
CA VAL A 454 -11.44 -1.53 26.62
C VAL A 454 -11.16 -2.87 25.95
N MET A 455 -10.27 -2.88 24.95
CA MET A 455 -9.95 -4.07 24.17
C MET A 455 -9.02 -5.04 24.90
N THR A 456 -8.26 -4.57 25.90
CA THR A 456 -7.14 -5.26 26.58
C THR A 456 -5.96 -5.69 25.68
N ARG A 457 -6.18 -5.88 24.37
CA ARG A 457 -5.19 -6.13 23.32
C ARG A 457 -4.94 -4.85 22.51
N ALA A 458 -4.05 -4.02 23.04
CA ALA A 458 -3.71 -2.72 22.48
C ALA A 458 -3.03 -2.78 21.09
N ASP A 459 -2.48 -3.93 20.72
CA ASP A 459 -1.78 -4.18 19.46
C ASP A 459 -2.71 -4.30 18.25
N PHE A 460 -3.96 -4.74 18.44
CA PHE A 460 -4.89 -4.96 17.33
C PHE A 460 -5.49 -3.67 16.74
N ILE A 461 -5.46 -2.56 17.48
CA ILE A 461 -6.11 -1.32 17.04
C ILE A 461 -5.59 -0.80 15.70
N GLN A 462 -4.29 -1.00 15.43
CA GLN A 462 -3.68 -0.62 14.16
C GLN A 462 -4.18 -1.50 13.01
N SER A 463 -4.39 -2.79 13.25
CA SER A 463 -4.94 -3.70 12.24
C SER A 463 -6.40 -3.37 11.92
N TYR A 464 -7.21 -3.01 12.92
CA TYR A 464 -8.58 -2.61 12.65
C TYR A 464 -8.70 -1.27 11.91
N ASP A 465 -7.79 -0.33 12.17
CA ASP A 465 -7.65 0.93 11.41
C ASP A 465 -7.33 0.63 9.94
N HIS A 466 -6.34 -0.22 9.71
CA HIS A 466 -5.96 -0.66 8.36
C HIS A 466 -7.08 -1.40 7.61
N ASP A 467 -7.85 -2.24 8.32
CA ASP A 467 -8.99 -2.97 7.78
C ASP A 467 -10.25 -2.09 7.60
N ASN A 468 -10.19 -0.78 7.93
CA ASN A 468 -11.29 0.18 7.84
C ASN A 468 -12.52 -0.23 8.68
N ILE A 469 -12.30 -0.83 9.85
CA ILE A 469 -13.36 -1.21 10.80
C ILE A 469 -13.57 -0.08 11.81
N PHE A 470 -12.47 0.32 12.45
CA PHE A 470 -12.40 1.52 13.26
C PHE A 470 -11.50 2.53 12.54
N THR A 471 -11.60 3.80 12.88
CA THR A 471 -10.65 4.82 12.43
C THR A 471 -10.06 5.51 13.63
N ILE A 472 -8.76 5.80 13.58
CA ILE A 472 -8.08 6.71 14.51
C ILE A 472 -7.88 8.07 13.82
N ASP A 473 -8.54 9.11 14.31
CA ASP A 473 -8.40 10.45 13.76
C ASP A 473 -7.02 11.07 14.10
N SER A 474 -6.70 12.21 13.46
CA SER A 474 -5.45 12.93 13.72
C SER A 474 -5.27 13.42 15.17
N ARG A 475 -6.35 13.49 15.96
CA ARG A 475 -6.37 13.86 17.38
C ARG A 475 -6.21 12.62 18.29
N GLY A 476 -6.16 11.41 17.72
CA GLY A 476 -6.06 10.16 18.46
C GLY A 476 -7.40 9.69 19.03
N MET A 477 -8.51 10.05 18.39
CA MET A 477 -9.85 9.60 18.73
C MET A 477 -10.24 8.40 17.84
N VAL A 478 -10.73 7.35 18.48
CA VAL A 478 -11.18 6.09 17.87
C VAL A 478 -12.69 6.12 17.72
N ARG A 479 -13.18 5.86 16.51
CA ARG A 479 -14.61 5.76 16.18
C ARG A 479 -14.83 4.66 15.14
N ALA A 480 -16.10 4.33 14.87
CA ALA A 480 -16.45 3.55 13.68
C ALA A 480 -15.92 4.25 12.41
N ASP A 481 -15.41 3.48 11.44
CA ASP A 481 -14.84 4.07 10.21
C ASP A 481 -15.82 5.02 9.52
N SER A 482 -17.08 4.60 9.43
CA SER A 482 -18.12 5.33 8.72
C SER A 482 -19.49 5.22 9.40
N VAL A 483 -20.44 6.06 8.97
CA VAL A 483 -21.84 5.99 9.42
C VAL A 483 -22.45 4.60 9.16
N PRO A 484 -22.33 4.00 7.96
CA PRO A 484 -22.73 2.61 7.74
C PRO A 484 -22.11 1.59 8.70
N MET A 485 -20.85 1.76 9.07
CA MET A 485 -20.18 0.86 10.03
C MET A 485 -20.77 1.01 11.45
N GLN A 486 -21.04 2.23 11.90
CA GLN A 486 -21.73 2.46 13.18
C GLN A 486 -23.14 1.85 13.18
N ILE A 487 -23.87 1.95 12.06
CA ILE A 487 -25.17 1.30 11.91
C ILE A 487 -25.02 -0.22 12.03
N ALA A 488 -23.99 -0.82 11.42
CA ALA A 488 -23.71 -2.23 11.54
C ALA A 488 -23.42 -2.65 12.99
N PHE A 489 -22.62 -1.87 13.73
CA PHE A 489 -22.37 -2.11 15.16
C PHE A 489 -23.67 -2.09 15.95
N ARG A 490 -24.53 -1.09 15.71
CA ARG A 490 -25.83 -0.98 16.40
C ARG A 490 -26.72 -2.18 16.13
N GLU A 491 -26.80 -2.62 14.88
CA GLU A 491 -27.60 -3.79 14.50
C GLU A 491 -27.10 -5.05 15.20
N ILE A 492 -25.80 -5.33 15.14
CA ILE A 492 -25.19 -6.54 15.72
C ILE A 492 -25.33 -6.53 17.25
N CYS A 493 -25.02 -5.41 17.90
CA CYS A 493 -25.11 -5.30 19.36
C CYS A 493 -26.55 -5.40 19.87
N SER A 494 -27.54 -5.15 19.01
CA SER A 494 -28.96 -5.28 19.33
C SER A 494 -29.52 -6.67 19.03
N GLU A 495 -28.73 -7.59 18.45
CA GLU A 495 -29.20 -8.95 18.17
C GLU A 495 -29.48 -9.72 19.47
N PRO A 496 -30.63 -10.42 19.58
CA PRO A 496 -30.95 -11.18 20.78
C PRO A 496 -29.88 -12.23 21.09
N GLY A 497 -29.35 -12.22 22.31
CA GLY A 497 -28.31 -13.16 22.74
C GLY A 497 -26.88 -12.74 22.40
N PHE A 498 -26.66 -11.62 21.70
CA PHE A 498 -25.31 -11.15 21.35
C PHE A 498 -24.41 -10.97 22.59
N ALA A 499 -24.91 -10.28 23.62
CA ALA A 499 -24.12 -10.01 24.83
C ALA A 499 -23.71 -11.30 25.55
N GLU A 500 -24.62 -12.27 25.66
CA GLU A 500 -24.34 -13.58 26.25
C GLU A 500 -23.34 -14.38 25.39
N HIS A 501 -23.48 -14.33 24.06
CA HIS A 501 -22.57 -14.99 23.13
C HIS A 501 -21.14 -14.40 23.18
N LEU A 502 -21.05 -13.07 23.37
CA LEU A 502 -19.79 -12.38 23.61
C LEU A 502 -19.15 -12.76 24.94
N GLU A 503 -19.92 -12.78 26.02
CA GLU A 503 -19.45 -13.18 27.35
C GLU A 503 -18.92 -14.63 27.32
N LYS A 504 -19.68 -15.56 26.72
CA LYS A 504 -19.22 -16.96 26.54
C LYS A 504 -17.92 -17.08 25.75
N THR A 505 -17.74 -16.23 24.72
CA THR A 505 -16.48 -16.20 23.95
C THR A 505 -15.32 -15.74 24.85
N LEU A 506 -15.51 -14.66 25.61
CA LEU A 506 -14.48 -14.12 26.49
C LEU A 506 -14.11 -15.09 27.61
N ASP A 507 -15.10 -15.73 28.23
CA ASP A 507 -14.90 -16.75 29.27
C ASP A 507 -14.13 -17.95 28.73
N ARG A 508 -14.51 -18.45 27.55
CA ARG A 508 -13.80 -19.55 26.90
C ARG A 508 -12.35 -19.20 26.56
N ILE A 509 -12.07 -17.99 26.07
CA ILE A 509 -10.69 -17.51 25.86
C ILE A 509 -9.91 -17.51 27.19
N ASN A 510 -10.52 -16.99 28.26
CA ASN A 510 -9.90 -16.96 29.59
C ASN A 510 -9.60 -18.36 30.12
N ASP A 511 -10.51 -19.32 29.92
CA ASP A 511 -10.33 -20.71 30.33
C ASP A 511 -9.15 -21.35 29.61
N ILE A 512 -9.06 -21.21 28.29
CA ILE A 512 -7.96 -21.80 27.50
C ILE A 512 -6.62 -21.15 27.90
N GLU A 513 -6.58 -19.81 28.08
CA GLU A 513 -5.38 -19.14 28.58
C GLU A 513 -4.98 -19.59 29.99
N SER A 514 -5.97 -19.87 30.86
CA SER A 514 -5.71 -20.34 32.22
C SER A 514 -5.05 -21.73 32.22
N LEU A 515 -5.50 -22.62 31.33
CA LEU A 515 -4.92 -23.95 31.12
C LEU A 515 -3.49 -23.85 30.58
N GLY A 516 -3.22 -22.92 29.65
CA GLY A 516 -1.87 -22.66 29.15
C GLY A 516 -0.90 -22.12 30.19
N ARG A 517 -1.40 -21.44 31.23
CA ARG A 517 -0.60 -20.92 32.36
C ARG A 517 -0.36 -21.98 33.45
N THR A 518 -1.20 -23.00 33.54
CA THR A 518 -0.98 -24.13 34.45
C THR A 518 0.12 -25.05 33.91
N ARG A 519 1.21 -25.18 34.67
CA ARG A 519 2.27 -26.16 34.35
C ARG A 519 1.82 -27.55 34.77
N GLU A 520 1.62 -28.44 33.81
CA GLU A 520 1.44 -29.86 34.10
C GLU A 520 2.77 -30.49 34.51
N LEU A 521 2.80 -31.18 35.65
CA LEU A 521 3.94 -31.99 36.08
C LEU A 521 3.59 -33.47 35.87
N THR A 522 3.95 -34.03 34.72
CA THR A 522 3.81 -35.46 34.48
C THR A 522 4.98 -36.20 35.13
N VAL A 523 4.73 -36.83 36.27
CA VAL A 523 5.72 -37.69 36.94
C VAL A 523 5.65 -39.08 36.32
N LYS A 524 6.69 -39.46 35.58
CA LYS A 524 6.87 -40.83 35.10
C LYS A 524 7.91 -41.50 35.97
N ASP A 525 7.63 -42.76 36.31
CA ASP A 525 8.51 -43.70 37.01
C ASP A 525 8.28 -43.83 38.53
N PHE A 526 7.36 -44.72 38.90
CA PHE A 526 7.22 -45.22 40.27
C PHE A 526 7.84 -46.62 40.44
N TRP A 527 9.01 -46.88 39.82
CA TRP A 527 9.71 -48.14 40.04
C TRP A 527 9.97 -48.38 41.55
N ASN A 528 9.82 -49.62 42.00
CA ASN A 528 10.12 -50.07 43.37
C ASN A 528 9.39 -49.33 44.52
N ASN A 529 8.11 -48.97 44.37
CA ASN A 529 7.33 -48.21 45.38
C ASN A 529 7.93 -46.84 45.73
N GLY A 530 8.61 -46.17 44.79
CA GLY A 530 9.09 -44.81 45.01
C GLY A 530 7.94 -43.82 45.28
N SER A 531 8.17 -42.83 46.14
CA SER A 531 7.31 -41.64 46.28
C SER A 531 8.12 -40.39 45.95
N PHE A 532 7.47 -39.40 45.33
CA PHE A 532 8.02 -38.08 45.11
C PHE A 532 7.43 -37.12 46.14
N LYS A 533 8.29 -36.36 46.81
CA LYS A 533 7.88 -35.29 47.73
C LYS A 533 8.14 -33.94 47.08
N ALA A 534 7.06 -33.24 46.73
CA ALA A 534 7.11 -31.85 46.30
C ALA A 534 7.01 -30.95 47.54
N VAL A 535 8.03 -30.12 47.78
CA VAL A 535 8.04 -29.11 48.85
C VAL A 535 7.74 -27.76 48.23
N ILE A 536 6.61 -27.17 48.58
CA ILE A 536 6.22 -25.84 48.14
C ILE A 536 6.87 -24.83 49.09
N ARG A 537 7.69 -23.92 48.54
CA ARG A 537 8.34 -22.84 49.30
C ARG A 537 7.79 -21.49 48.85
N ASP A 538 7.55 -20.61 49.81
CA ASP A 538 7.16 -19.22 49.57
C ASP A 538 8.34 -18.42 48.95
N THR A 539 8.06 -17.25 48.39
CA THR A 539 8.99 -16.27 47.81
C THR A 539 10.18 -15.91 48.71
N LYS A 540 10.06 -16.12 50.03
CA LYS A 540 11.13 -15.93 51.03
C LYS A 540 11.87 -17.23 51.40
N GLY A 541 11.68 -18.31 50.65
CA GLY A 541 12.35 -19.60 50.84
C GLY A 541 11.83 -20.45 52.01
N ARG A 542 10.73 -20.06 52.66
CA ARG A 542 10.14 -20.79 53.78
C ARG A 542 9.19 -21.86 53.27
N GLU A 543 9.21 -23.05 53.87
CA GLU A 543 8.34 -24.16 53.48
C GLU A 543 6.88 -23.83 53.83
N ALA A 544 6.05 -23.74 52.81
CA ALA A 544 4.64 -23.38 52.90
C ALA A 544 3.71 -24.61 52.87
N GLY A 545 4.20 -25.74 52.36
CA GLY A 545 3.49 -27.01 52.37
C GLY A 545 4.29 -28.12 51.68
N THR A 546 3.91 -29.38 51.92
CA THR A 546 4.51 -30.54 51.26
C THR A 546 3.42 -31.43 50.69
N VAL A 547 3.57 -31.82 49.41
CA VAL A 547 2.69 -32.78 48.73
C VAL A 547 3.52 -34.02 48.42
N GLU A 548 3.06 -35.18 48.87
CA GLU A 548 3.69 -36.46 48.57
C GLU A 548 2.82 -37.22 47.56
N ILE A 549 3.45 -37.66 46.46
CA ILE A 549 2.80 -38.38 45.37
C ILE A 549 3.52 -39.73 45.27
N GLY A 550 2.80 -40.83 45.50
CA GLY A 550 3.37 -42.19 45.51
C GLY A 550 2.35 -43.26 45.15
N VAL A 551 2.83 -44.49 44.92
CA VAL A 551 1.97 -45.64 44.57
C VAL A 551 1.30 -46.19 45.83
N VAL A 552 -0.03 -46.17 45.84
CA VAL A 552 -0.82 -46.82 46.89
C VAL A 552 -0.87 -48.31 46.58
N LYS A 553 -0.32 -49.15 47.47
CA LYS A 553 -0.46 -50.60 47.35
C LYS A 553 -1.93 -51.01 47.56
N PRO A 554 -2.47 -51.97 46.79
CA PRO A 554 -3.76 -52.56 47.12
C PRO A 554 -3.67 -53.13 48.55
N LYS A 555 -4.75 -53.04 49.33
CA LYS A 555 -4.84 -53.75 50.60
C LYS A 555 -4.80 -55.24 50.31
N ASP A 556 -3.83 -55.94 50.88
CA ASP A 556 -3.85 -57.40 50.92
C ASP A 556 -5.13 -57.80 51.70
N GLU A 557 -6.00 -58.58 51.06
CA GLU A 557 -7.11 -59.24 51.75
C GLU A 557 -6.47 -60.30 52.67
N ASP A 558 -6.65 -60.14 53.98
CA ASP A 558 -6.23 -61.13 54.97
C ASP A 558 -7.02 -62.42 54.74
N ASP A 559 -6.37 -63.41 54.11
CA ASP A 559 -6.78 -64.82 54.11
C ASP A 559 -6.61 -65.36 55.55
N ASP A 560 -7.66 -65.26 56.37
CA ASP A 560 -7.81 -66.02 57.61
C ASP A 560 -8.56 -67.34 57.33
N ASP A 561 -7.77 -68.43 57.31
CA ASP A 561 -8.06 -69.89 57.44
C ASP A 561 -9.44 -70.48 57.06
#